data_AF-A0A917VVK7-F1
#
_entry.id   AF-A0A917VVK7-F1
#
_cell.length_a   1.000
_cell.length_b   1.000
_cell.length_c   1.000
_cell.angle_alpha   90.00
_cell.angle_beta   90.00
_cell.angle_gamma   90.00
#
_symmetry.space_group_name_H-M   'P 1'
#
loop_
_entity.id
_entity.type
_entity.pdbx_description
1 polymer ?
#
loop_
_entity_poly.entity_id
_entity_poly.type
_entity_poly.pdbx_seq_one_letter_code
_entity_poly.pdbx_strand_id
1 'polypeptide(L)'
;MIGPLSDPRAHGGDPADADHVIGVHVNFLMTNPTGTPGELDDISPDDRAKPKQNRLIEADGQGYLALQATRPQTIGFTPADSPAGQLAWIAEKFKEWTDGTHLPECAIDRGLMLTNVMLYWLTNTAASSARLYYEVSHPPKQPEQSPAPLGVAHSC
;
A
#
# COMPACT_ATOMS: atom_id res chain seq x y z
N MET A 1 12.11 -8.55 28.68
CA MET A 1 10.66 -8.68 28.44
C MET A 1 10.29 -7.61 27.43
N ILE A 2 9.77 -8.00 26.28
CA ILE A 2 9.19 -7.07 25.30
C ILE A 2 7.97 -6.44 25.99
N GLY A 3 7.86 -5.11 26.00
CA GLY A 3 6.73 -4.41 26.62
C GLY A 3 5.41 -4.76 25.93
N PRO A 4 4.25 -4.45 26.53
CA PRO A 4 2.96 -4.77 25.92
C PRO A 4 2.85 -4.08 24.55
N LEU A 5 2.36 -4.84 23.57
CA LEU A 5 1.90 -4.27 22.31
C LEU A 5 0.79 -3.24 22.60
N SER A 6 0.77 -2.15 21.83
CA SER A 6 -0.08 -0.96 22.00
C SER A 6 -1.49 -1.26 22.53
N ASP A 7 -2.06 -0.42 23.41
CA ASP A 7 -3.40 -0.66 24.03
C ASP A 7 -4.49 -0.90 22.98
N PRO A 8 -4.97 -2.14 22.78
CA PRO A 8 -5.92 -2.44 21.69
C PRO A 8 -7.25 -1.73 21.86
N ARG A 9 -7.64 -1.41 23.12
CA ARG A 9 -8.89 -0.69 23.41
C ARG A 9 -8.91 0.68 22.76
N ALA A 10 -7.76 1.35 22.71
CA ALA A 10 -7.63 2.66 22.08
C ALA A 10 -7.91 2.62 20.57
N HIS A 11 -7.87 1.44 19.95
CA HIS A 11 -8.08 1.21 18.51
C HIS A 11 -9.33 0.35 18.22
N GLY A 12 -10.19 0.10 19.21
CA GLY A 12 -11.41 -0.70 19.04
C GLY A 12 -11.17 -2.21 18.92
N GLY A 13 -9.96 -2.69 19.25
CA GLY A 13 -9.60 -4.10 19.30
C GLY A 13 -9.88 -4.73 20.66
N ASP A 14 -9.94 -6.07 20.69
CA ASP A 14 -10.02 -6.83 21.93
C ASP A 14 -8.66 -6.79 22.65
N PRO A 15 -8.59 -6.37 23.93
CA PRO A 15 -7.38 -6.48 24.75
C PRO A 15 -6.76 -7.87 24.77
N ALA A 16 -7.57 -8.93 24.63
CA ALA A 16 -7.08 -10.30 24.56
C ALA A 16 -6.17 -10.52 23.34
N ASP A 17 -6.31 -9.72 22.28
CA ASP A 17 -5.53 -9.84 21.05
C ASP A 17 -4.18 -9.11 21.09
N ALA A 18 -3.93 -8.26 22.11
CA ALA A 18 -2.69 -7.49 22.23
C ALA A 18 -1.45 -8.39 22.23
N ASP A 19 -1.52 -9.53 22.92
CA ASP A 19 -0.37 -10.38 23.18
C ASP A 19 -0.23 -11.55 22.19
N HIS A 20 -1.11 -11.64 21.19
CA HIS A 20 -1.08 -12.73 20.21
C HIS A 20 -0.13 -12.47 19.03
N VAL A 21 0.24 -11.20 18.78
CA VAL A 21 1.16 -10.84 17.70
C VAL A 21 2.59 -10.82 18.21
N ILE A 22 3.34 -11.89 17.93
CA ILE A 22 4.74 -12.03 18.37
C ILE A 22 5.77 -11.38 17.43
N GLY A 23 5.33 -10.88 16.27
CA GLY A 23 6.18 -10.18 15.30
C GLY A 23 5.45 -9.80 14.01
N VAL A 24 6.02 -8.85 13.27
CA VAL A 24 5.51 -8.35 11.98
C VAL A 24 6.63 -8.46 10.94
N HIS A 25 6.32 -8.95 9.75
CA HIS A 25 7.24 -8.95 8.62
C HIS A 25 6.61 -8.21 7.44
N VAL A 26 7.34 -7.25 6.85
CA VAL A 26 6.89 -6.49 5.69
C VAL A 26 7.91 -6.57 4.55
N ASN A 27 7.42 -6.62 3.31
CA ASN A 27 8.23 -6.53 2.09
C ASN A 27 8.08 -5.17 1.38
N PHE A 28 7.30 -4.27 1.97
CA PHE A 28 7.12 -2.90 1.51
C PHE A 28 7.03 -2.00 2.74
N LEU A 29 7.92 -1.01 2.83
CA LEU A 29 7.96 -0.04 3.92
C LEU A 29 8.26 1.34 3.36
N MET A 30 7.34 2.29 3.60
CA MET A 30 7.59 3.70 3.31
C MET A 30 8.19 4.37 4.56
N THR A 31 9.38 4.95 4.40
CA THR A 31 10.08 5.71 5.45
C THR A 31 10.15 7.18 5.04
N ASN A 32 9.19 7.97 5.50
CA ASN A 32 9.16 9.40 5.22
C ASN A 32 9.95 10.17 6.30
N PRO A 33 10.77 11.15 5.93
CA PRO A 33 11.39 12.05 6.89
C PRO A 33 10.34 12.78 7.72
N THR A 34 10.63 12.97 9.01
CA THR A 34 9.79 13.75 9.93
C THR A 34 9.92 15.25 9.67
N GLY A 35 10.99 15.69 9.00
CA GLY A 35 11.30 17.10 8.75
C GLY A 35 12.04 17.77 9.91
N THR A 36 12.55 16.97 10.85
CA THR A 36 13.30 17.48 12.01
C THR A 36 14.65 18.03 11.55
N PRO A 37 15.10 19.21 11.99
CA PRO A 37 16.41 19.75 11.62
C PRO A 37 17.53 18.76 11.97
N GLY A 38 18.43 18.48 11.01
CA GLY A 38 19.54 17.54 11.16
C GLY A 38 19.22 16.06 10.93
N GLU A 39 17.95 15.70 10.72
CA GLU A 39 17.52 14.30 10.50
C GLU A 39 18.20 13.64 9.29
N LEU A 40 18.56 14.44 8.29
CA LEU A 40 19.15 13.97 7.02
C LEU A 40 20.66 14.22 6.94
N ASP A 41 21.31 14.61 8.04
CA ASP A 41 22.74 14.95 8.02
C ASP A 41 23.61 13.70 7.93
N ASP A 42 23.22 12.60 8.59
CA ASP A 42 23.99 11.36 8.70
C ASP A 42 23.47 10.20 7.83
N ILE A 43 22.61 10.47 6.83
CA ILE A 43 22.14 9.43 5.91
C ILE A 43 23.18 9.12 4.82
N SER A 44 23.38 7.82 4.58
CA SER A 44 24.29 7.31 3.56
C SER A 44 23.92 7.85 2.16
N PRO A 45 24.87 7.96 1.21
CA PRO A 45 24.56 8.38 -0.15
C PRO A 45 23.47 7.53 -0.83
N ASP A 46 23.46 6.22 -0.58
CA ASP A 46 22.47 5.29 -1.12
C ASP A 46 21.08 5.57 -0.52
N ASP A 47 21.01 5.91 0.77
CA ASP A 47 19.76 6.30 1.43
C ASP A 47 19.30 7.71 1.06
N ARG A 48 20.19 8.61 0.65
CA ARG A 48 19.84 9.94 0.11
C ARG A 48 19.13 9.87 -1.25
N ALA A 49 19.36 8.81 -2.02
CA ALA A 49 18.77 8.62 -3.34
C ALA A 49 17.33 8.08 -3.26
N LYS A 50 17.00 7.26 -2.25
CA LYS A 50 15.68 6.62 -2.09
C LYS A 50 14.51 7.61 -1.96
N PRO A 51 14.58 8.70 -1.16
CA PRO A 51 13.53 9.71 -1.10
C PRO A 51 13.31 10.46 -2.44
N LYS A 52 14.34 10.59 -3.28
CA LYS A 52 14.23 11.24 -4.59
C LYS A 52 13.57 10.32 -5.63
N GLN A 53 13.91 9.03 -5.61
CA GLN A 53 13.27 8.01 -6.44
C GLN A 53 11.77 7.92 -6.11
N ASN A 54 11.43 7.89 -4.82
CA ASN A 54 10.05 7.89 -4.35
C ASN A 54 9.30 9.12 -4.87
N ARG A 55 9.85 10.34 -4.74
CA ARG A 55 9.16 11.56 -5.23
C ARG A 55 8.83 11.58 -6.73
N LEU A 56 9.66 10.97 -7.57
CA LEU A 56 9.41 10.92 -9.03
C LEU A 56 8.33 9.88 -9.37
N ILE A 57 8.34 8.73 -8.70
CA ILE A 57 7.27 7.72 -8.80
C ILE A 57 5.96 8.25 -8.19
N GLU A 58 6.06 9.05 -7.12
CA GLU A 58 4.94 9.66 -6.42
C GLU A 58 4.26 10.78 -7.24
N ALA A 59 5.01 11.53 -8.06
CA ALA A 59 4.45 12.62 -8.84
C ALA A 59 3.49 12.14 -9.96
N ASP A 60 3.88 11.08 -10.69
CA ASP A 60 3.12 10.60 -11.85
C ASP A 60 2.33 9.30 -11.57
N GLY A 61 2.68 8.54 -10.53
CA GLY A 61 2.07 7.24 -10.22
C GLY A 61 0.89 7.27 -9.24
N GLN A 62 0.59 8.42 -8.62
CA GLN A 62 -0.40 8.52 -7.53
C GLN A 62 -1.84 8.79 -7.97
N GLY A 63 -2.13 8.93 -9.27
CA GLY A 63 -3.48 9.22 -9.76
C GLY A 63 -4.54 8.24 -9.25
N TYR A 64 -4.21 6.94 -9.24
CA TYR A 64 -5.10 5.90 -8.70
C TYR A 64 -5.40 6.12 -7.21
N LEU A 65 -4.37 6.47 -6.42
CA LEU A 65 -4.46 6.67 -4.97
C LEU A 65 -5.29 7.92 -4.67
N ALA A 66 -5.03 9.04 -5.36
CA ALA A 66 -5.78 10.28 -5.17
C ALA A 66 -7.28 10.11 -5.45
N LEU A 67 -7.64 9.39 -6.52
CA LEU A 67 -9.03 9.12 -6.87
C LEU A 67 -9.72 8.20 -5.84
N GLN A 68 -9.07 7.10 -5.44
CA GLN A 68 -9.65 6.16 -4.47
C GLN A 68 -9.71 6.75 -3.06
N ALA A 69 -8.72 7.56 -2.67
CA ALA A 69 -8.69 8.23 -1.37
C ALA A 69 -9.74 9.33 -1.22
N THR A 70 -10.24 9.92 -2.31
CA THR A 70 -11.15 11.07 -2.25
C THR A 70 -12.57 10.77 -2.76
N ARG A 71 -12.71 9.92 -3.79
CA ARG A 71 -13.99 9.63 -4.47
C ARG A 71 -14.12 8.14 -4.81
N PRO A 72 -13.99 7.22 -3.83
CA PRO A 72 -13.96 5.77 -4.08
C PRO A 72 -15.23 5.26 -4.78
N GLN A 73 -16.40 5.79 -4.42
CA GLN A 73 -17.66 5.41 -5.05
C GLN A 73 -17.73 5.83 -6.53
N THR A 74 -17.26 7.05 -6.83
CA THR A 74 -17.29 7.59 -8.21
C THR A 74 -16.37 6.80 -9.11
N ILE A 75 -15.11 6.60 -8.70
CA ILE A 75 -14.14 5.85 -9.53
C ILE A 75 -14.47 4.36 -9.61
N GLY A 76 -15.18 3.81 -8.60
CA GLY A 76 -15.58 2.40 -8.58
C GLY A 76 -16.63 2.03 -9.63
N PHE A 77 -17.45 2.97 -10.12
CA PHE A 77 -18.45 2.67 -11.15
C PHE A 77 -17.83 2.32 -12.50
N THR A 78 -16.70 2.95 -12.86
CA THR A 78 -16.05 2.71 -14.16
C THR A 78 -15.54 1.27 -14.32
N PRO A 79 -14.78 0.69 -13.35
CA PRO A 79 -14.41 -0.72 -13.37
C PRO A 79 -15.61 -1.67 -13.18
N ALA A 80 -16.63 -1.28 -12.42
CA ALA A 80 -17.79 -2.15 -12.15
C ALA A 80 -18.69 -2.39 -13.38
N ASP A 81 -18.76 -1.42 -14.30
CA ASP A 81 -19.59 -1.49 -15.50
C ASP A 81 -18.80 -1.89 -16.77
N SER A 82 -17.46 -1.93 -16.69
CA SER A 82 -16.59 -2.25 -17.82
C SER A 82 -15.48 -3.23 -17.43
N PRO A 83 -15.49 -4.49 -17.94
CA PRO A 83 -14.42 -5.44 -17.66
C PRO A 83 -13.09 -5.00 -18.28
N ALA A 84 -13.13 -4.27 -19.40
CA ALA A 84 -11.94 -3.65 -19.99
C ALA A 84 -11.41 -2.51 -19.11
N GLY A 85 -12.29 -1.70 -18.52
CA GLY A 85 -11.92 -0.68 -17.53
C GLY A 85 -11.30 -1.31 -16.27
N GLN A 86 -11.89 -2.38 -15.75
CA GLN A 86 -11.37 -3.13 -14.61
C GLN A 86 -9.99 -3.73 -14.90
N LEU A 87 -9.80 -4.32 -16.08
CA LEU A 87 -8.53 -4.87 -16.51
C LEU A 87 -7.48 -3.77 -16.63
N ALA A 88 -7.77 -2.67 -17.32
CA ALA A 88 -6.82 -1.58 -17.50
C ALA A 88 -6.38 -0.98 -16.15
N TRP A 89 -7.32 -0.76 -15.24
CA TRP A 89 -7.06 -0.17 -13.92
C TRP A 89 -6.10 -1.00 -13.05
N ILE A 90 -6.18 -2.33 -13.13
CA ILE A 90 -5.33 -3.24 -12.36
C ILE A 90 -4.03 -3.58 -13.12
N ALA A 91 -4.12 -3.85 -14.43
CA ALA A 91 -2.97 -4.28 -15.24
C ALA A 91 -1.88 -3.21 -15.35
N GLU A 92 -2.24 -1.92 -15.29
CA GLU A 92 -1.27 -0.83 -15.20
C GLU A 92 -0.32 -1.02 -14.01
N LYS A 93 -0.84 -1.44 -12.85
CA LYS A 93 -0.02 -1.64 -11.64
C LYS A 93 0.85 -2.87 -11.71
N PHE A 94 0.39 -3.94 -12.35
CA PHE A 94 1.28 -5.05 -12.71
C PHE A 94 2.40 -4.60 -13.64
N LYS A 95 2.13 -3.69 -14.59
CA LYS A 95 3.16 -3.19 -15.52
C LYS A 95 4.17 -2.27 -14.83
N GLU A 96 3.73 -1.44 -13.90
CA GLU A 96 4.56 -0.42 -13.24
C GLU A 96 5.30 -0.94 -12.00
N TRP A 97 4.73 -1.90 -11.27
CA TRP A 97 5.23 -2.29 -9.93
C TRP A 97 5.88 -3.67 -9.90
N THR A 98 6.08 -4.30 -11.05
CA THR A 98 6.79 -5.58 -11.14
C THR A 98 8.03 -5.44 -12.00
N ASP A 99 8.98 -6.35 -11.87
CA ASP A 99 10.26 -6.33 -12.59
C ASP A 99 10.14 -6.70 -14.09
N GLY A 100 8.94 -6.54 -14.66
CA GLY A 100 8.63 -6.86 -16.04
C GLY A 100 9.12 -5.77 -17.00
N THR A 101 10.14 -6.09 -17.79
CA THR A 101 10.81 -5.16 -18.71
C THR A 101 9.84 -4.39 -19.63
N HIS A 102 9.07 -5.10 -20.46
CA HIS A 102 8.24 -4.50 -21.52
C HIS A 102 6.75 -4.74 -21.34
N LEU A 103 6.35 -5.93 -20.91
CA LEU A 103 4.96 -6.28 -20.63
C LEU A 103 4.82 -6.75 -19.18
N PRO A 104 3.65 -6.57 -18.53
CA PRO A 104 3.40 -7.11 -17.19
C PRO A 104 3.59 -8.64 -17.14
N GLU A 105 3.34 -9.30 -18.27
CA GLU A 105 3.46 -10.74 -18.46
C GLU A 105 4.90 -11.27 -18.32
N CYS A 106 5.90 -10.39 -18.43
CA CYS A 106 7.30 -10.76 -18.26
C CYS A 106 7.66 -11.04 -16.79
N ALA A 107 6.89 -10.50 -15.84
CA ALA A 107 7.08 -10.74 -14.41
C ALA A 107 6.03 -11.67 -13.81
N ILE A 108 4.78 -11.56 -14.26
CA ILE A 108 3.65 -12.33 -13.74
C ILE A 108 2.92 -13.01 -14.88
N ASP A 109 2.65 -14.31 -14.77
CA ASP A 109 1.88 -15.05 -15.78
C ASP A 109 0.53 -14.37 -16.09
N ARG A 110 0.18 -14.32 -17.38
CA ARG A 110 -1.06 -13.68 -17.87
C ARG A 110 -2.29 -14.30 -17.23
N GLY A 111 -2.33 -15.62 -17.09
CA GLY A 111 -3.44 -16.34 -16.47
C GLY A 111 -3.64 -15.94 -15.00
N LEU A 112 -2.54 -15.80 -14.26
CA LEU A 112 -2.57 -15.31 -12.87
C LEU A 112 -3.06 -13.87 -12.77
N MET A 113 -2.58 -12.98 -13.65
CA MET A 113 -3.03 -11.59 -13.69
C MET A 113 -4.54 -11.50 -13.99
N LEU A 114 -5.01 -12.24 -15.00
CA LEU A 114 -6.44 -12.30 -15.33
C LEU A 114 -7.26 -12.92 -14.19
N THR A 115 -6.72 -13.93 -13.50
CA THR A 115 -7.38 -14.50 -12.32
C THR A 115 -7.57 -13.44 -11.23
N ASN A 116 -6.55 -12.63 -10.95
CA ASN A 116 -6.66 -11.51 -10.02
C ASN A 116 -7.74 -10.51 -10.46
N VAL A 117 -7.71 -10.06 -11.72
CA VAL A 117 -8.71 -9.13 -12.28
C VAL A 117 -10.13 -9.70 -12.20
N MET A 118 -10.30 -10.99 -12.49
CA MET A 118 -11.60 -11.65 -12.44
C MET A 118 -12.15 -11.78 -11.02
N LEU A 119 -11.30 -11.88 -10.00
CA LEU A 119 -11.76 -11.82 -8.60
C LEU A 119 -12.41 -10.47 -8.30
N TYR A 120 -11.84 -9.35 -8.75
CA TYR A 120 -12.45 -8.03 -8.58
C TYR A 120 -13.75 -7.89 -9.38
N TRP A 121 -13.72 -8.33 -10.64
CA TRP A 121 -14.87 -8.22 -11.54
C TRP A 121 -16.07 -9.06 -11.06
N LEU A 122 -15.86 -10.35 -10.81
CA LEU A 122 -16.95 -11.27 -10.46
C LEU A 122 -17.55 -11.01 -9.07
N THR A 123 -16.77 -10.43 -8.16
CA THR A 123 -17.27 -10.02 -6.84
C THR A 123 -17.80 -8.59 -6.82
N ASN A 124 -17.66 -7.85 -7.92
CA ASN A 124 -18.02 -6.44 -8.06
C ASN A 124 -17.43 -5.56 -6.93
N THR A 125 -16.15 -5.77 -6.61
CA THR A 125 -15.52 -5.20 -5.41
C THR A 125 -14.72 -3.93 -5.67
N ALA A 126 -14.67 -3.41 -6.90
CA ALA A 126 -13.88 -2.22 -7.25
C ALA A 126 -14.13 -1.01 -6.31
N ALA A 127 -15.40 -0.67 -6.07
CA ALA A 127 -15.75 0.43 -5.17
C ALA A 127 -15.44 0.11 -3.70
N SER A 128 -15.74 -1.12 -3.26
CA SER A 128 -15.51 -1.54 -1.88
C SER A 128 -14.02 -1.60 -1.52
N SER A 129 -13.16 -2.06 -2.44
CA SER A 129 -11.70 -2.05 -2.24
C SER A 129 -11.15 -0.63 -2.27
N ALA A 130 -11.67 0.22 -3.16
CA ALA A 130 -11.26 1.63 -3.23
C ALA A 130 -11.56 2.38 -1.93
N ARG A 131 -12.63 2.02 -1.21
CA ARG A 131 -12.98 2.64 0.06
C ARG A 131 -11.89 2.50 1.13
N LEU A 132 -11.09 1.42 1.10
CA LEU A 132 -9.96 1.28 2.03
C LEU A 132 -8.98 2.46 1.93
N TYR A 133 -8.73 2.99 0.72
CA TYR A 133 -7.89 4.16 0.53
C TYR A 133 -8.50 5.41 1.17
N TYR A 134 -9.82 5.57 1.08
CA TYR A 134 -10.52 6.68 1.72
C TYR A 134 -10.38 6.61 3.24
N GLU A 135 -10.65 5.45 3.85
CA GLU A 135 -10.58 5.30 5.31
C GLU A 135 -9.14 5.50 5.83
N VAL A 136 -8.13 4.95 5.13
CA VAL A 136 -6.70 5.13 5.51
C VAL A 136 -6.24 6.58 5.34
N SER A 137 -6.78 7.32 4.38
CA SER A 137 -6.45 8.74 4.15
C SER A 137 -7.20 9.70 5.08
N HIS A 138 -8.25 9.22 5.77
CA HIS A 138 -9.03 9.99 6.74
C HIS A 138 -9.05 9.28 8.10
N PRO A 139 -7.87 8.97 8.68
CA PRO A 139 -7.82 8.16 9.89
C PRO A 139 -8.37 8.97 11.08
N PRO A 140 -9.15 8.34 11.98
CA PRO A 140 -9.68 9.03 13.15
C PRO A 140 -8.59 9.39 14.18
N LYS A 141 -7.42 8.73 14.10
CA LYS A 141 -6.24 8.96 14.94
C LYS A 141 -4.97 8.80 14.13
N GLN A 142 -3.92 9.52 14.51
CA GLN A 142 -2.61 9.35 13.88
C GLN A 142 -2.01 7.98 14.28
N PRO A 143 -1.23 7.36 13.38
CA PRO A 143 -0.49 6.14 13.72
C PRO A 143 0.49 6.38 14.86
N GLU A 144 0.57 5.43 15.78
CA GLU A 144 1.57 5.40 16.85
C GLU A 144 2.68 4.41 16.52
N GLN A 145 3.83 4.54 17.19
CA GLN A 145 4.92 3.60 17.02
C GLN A 145 4.52 2.21 17.54
N SER A 146 4.71 1.18 16.70
CA SER A 146 4.49 -0.20 17.12
C SER A 146 5.69 -0.75 17.89
N PRO A 147 5.49 -1.40 19.05
CA PRO A 147 6.55 -2.07 19.80
C PRO A 147 6.82 -3.51 19.33
N ALA A 148 6.07 -4.00 18.34
CA ALA A 148 6.23 -5.36 17.81
C ALA A 148 7.62 -5.55 17.16
N PRO A 149 8.29 -6.71 17.35
CA PRO A 149 9.46 -7.05 16.55
C PRO A 149 9.15 -6.97 15.05
N LEU A 150 9.94 -6.18 14.29
CA LEU A 150 9.70 -5.92 12.86
C LEU A 150 10.85 -6.48 11.99
N GLY A 151 10.51 -7.35 11.05
CA GLY A 151 11.38 -7.74 9.94
C GLY A 151 11.02 -6.99 8.66
N VAL A 152 12.02 -6.50 7.93
CA VAL A 152 11.83 -5.78 6.66
C VAL A 152 12.64 -6.48 5.57
N ALA A 153 11.97 -6.88 4.50
CA ALA A 153 12.61 -7.36 3.28
C ALA A 153 12.67 -6.22 2.26
N HIS A 154 13.86 -5.98 1.70
CA HIS A 154 14.07 -5.04 0.60
C HIS A 154 14.24 -5.84 -0.68
N SER A 155 13.31 -5.66 -1.62
CA SER A 155 13.50 -6.09 -3.00
C SER A 155 14.45 -5.10 -3.68
N CYS A 156 15.49 -5.61 -4.36
CA CYS A 156 16.41 -4.80 -5.16
C CYS A 156 15.80 -4.43 -6.50
#